data_AF-A0A7L9C617-F1
#
_entry.id   AF-A0A7L9C617-F1
#
_cell.length_a   1.000
_cell.length_b   1.000
_cell.length_c   1.000
_cell.angle_alpha   90.00
_cell.angle_beta   90.00
_cell.angle_gamma   90.00
#
_symmetry.space_group_name_H-M   'P 1'
#
loop_
_entity.id
_entity.type
_entity.pdbx_description
1 polymer ?
#
loop_
_entity_poly.entity_id
_entity_poly.type
_entity_poly.pdbx_seq_one_letter_code
_entity_poly.pdbx_strand_id
1 'polypeptide(L)' 'MMKKVPGRQDVNAYYRLGKILTKAEKRKEAIKVLDKIIKTTPENQRIRLWLAIELYNQQRYREAEKHFVILLRNKTG' A
#
# COMPACT_ATOMS: atom_id res chain seq x y z
N MET A 1 22.96 4.39 2.18
CA MET A 1 22.16 4.52 0.94
C MET A 1 20.79 5.10 1.26
N MET A 2 20.54 6.37 0.92
CA MET A 2 19.21 6.97 1.06
C MET A 2 18.27 6.31 0.04
N LYS A 3 17.30 5.51 0.50
CA LYS A 3 16.25 4.96 -0.38
C LYS A 3 15.43 6.14 -0.90
N LYS A 4 15.62 6.50 -2.18
CA LYS A 4 14.93 7.59 -2.87
C LYS A 4 13.42 7.45 -2.62
N VAL A 5 12.87 8.36 -1.84
CA VAL A 5 11.45 8.39 -1.50
C VAL A 5 10.70 8.97 -2.70
N PRO A 6 9.70 8.25 -3.26
CA PRO A 6 8.94 8.73 -4.41
C PRO A 6 8.34 10.13 -4.18
N GLY A 7 8.56 11.08 -5.08
CA GLY A 7 7.89 12.39 -5.07
C GLY A 7 6.39 12.26 -5.35
N ARG A 8 5.61 13.35 -5.20
CA ARG A 8 4.15 13.33 -5.45
C ARG A 8 3.76 12.83 -6.85
N GLN A 9 4.53 13.16 -7.88
CA GLN A 9 4.31 12.65 -9.25
C GLN A 9 4.53 11.14 -9.37
N ASP A 10 5.40 10.57 -8.54
CA ASP A 10 5.69 9.15 -8.54
C ASP A 10 4.52 8.32 -7.97
N VAL A 11 3.69 8.87 -7.08
CA VAL A 11 2.56 8.16 -6.44
C VAL A 11 1.59 7.59 -7.48
N ASN A 12 1.24 8.36 -8.52
CA ASN A 12 0.36 7.91 -9.59
C ASN A 12 1.00 6.82 -10.47
N ALA A 13 2.29 6.94 -10.76
CA ALA A 13 3.04 5.94 -11.52
C ALA A 13 3.15 4.62 -10.74
N TYR A 14 3.51 4.69 -9.46
CA TYR A 14 3.56 3.52 -8.58
C TYR A 14 2.17 2.91 -8.35
N TYR A 15 1.11 3.72 -8.28
CA TYR A 15 -0.26 3.22 -8.21
C TYR A 15 -0.62 2.38 -9.45
N ARG A 16 -0.31 2.89 -10.65
CA ARG A 16 -0.52 2.15 -11.90
C ARG A 16 0.31 0.87 -11.94
N LEU A 17 1.58 0.94 -11.53
CA LEU A 17 2.46 -0.23 -11.44
C LEU A 17 1.89 -1.29 -10.50
N GLY A 18 1.43 -0.92 -9.30
CA GLY A 18 0.80 -1.85 -8.37
C GLY A 18 -0.40 -2.57 -8.99
N LYS A 19 -1.22 -1.85 -9.81
CA LYS A 19 -2.41 -2.44 -10.45
C LYS A 19 -2.02 -3.45 -11.50
N ILE A 20 -1.00 -3.12 -12.30
CA ILE A 20 -0.45 -4.02 -13.32
C ILE A 20 0.10 -5.28 -12.66
N LEU A 21 0.90 -5.13 -11.59
CA LEU A 21 1.47 -6.26 -10.86
C LEU A 21 0.40 -7.14 -10.23
N THR A 22 -0.64 -6.55 -9.64
CA THR A 22 -1.77 -7.29 -9.06
C THR A 22 -2.53 -8.09 -10.13
N LYS A 23 -2.78 -7.47 -11.30
CA LYS A 23 -3.41 -8.14 -12.45
C LYS A 23 -2.54 -9.25 -13.04
N ALA A 24 -1.22 -9.11 -12.96
CA ALA A 24 -0.26 -10.12 -13.40
C ALA A 24 0.02 -11.18 -12.31
N GLU A 25 -0.78 -11.23 -11.24
CA GLU A 25 -0.62 -12.13 -10.07
C GLU A 25 0.71 -12.00 -9.32
N LYS A 26 1.49 -10.95 -9.62
CA LYS A 26 2.75 -10.56 -8.95
C LYS A 26 2.46 -9.80 -7.66
N ARG A 27 1.73 -10.45 -6.75
CA ARG A 27 1.21 -9.84 -5.51
C ARG A 27 2.31 -9.41 -4.55
N LYS A 28 3.42 -10.16 -4.47
CA LYS A 28 4.57 -9.81 -3.62
C LYS A 28 5.23 -8.50 -4.08
N GLU A 29 5.39 -8.31 -5.38
CA GLU A 29 5.91 -7.06 -5.95
C GLU A 29 4.91 -5.91 -5.80
N ALA A 30 3.62 -6.18 -5.98
CA ALA A 30 2.57 -5.19 -5.74
C ALA A 30 2.64 -4.65 -4.30
N ILE A 31 2.76 -5.52 -3.29
CA ILE A 31 2.92 -5.13 -1.89
C ILE A 31 4.17 -4.25 -1.69
N LYS A 32 5.32 -4.62 -2.28
CA LYS A 32 6.55 -3.80 -2.18
C LYS A 32 6.37 -2.39 -2.77
N VAL A 33 5.58 -2.26 -3.84
CA VAL A 33 5.26 -0.97 -4.44
C VAL A 33 4.34 -0.17 -3.51
N LEU A 34 3.28 -0.78 -3.00
CA LEU A 34 2.33 -0.14 -2.08
C LEU A 34 3.00 0.33 -0.79
N ASP A 35 3.91 -0.47 -0.22
CA ASP A 35 4.72 -0.12 0.94
C ASP A 35 5.59 1.13 0.72
N LYS A 36 6.04 1.37 -0.52
CA LYS A 36 6.76 2.60 -0.86
C LYS A 36 5.82 3.79 -0.95
N ILE A 37 4.65 3.62 -1.58
CA ILE A 37 3.67 4.71 -1.75
C ILE A 37 3.12 5.17 -0.40
N ILE A 38 2.79 4.23 0.50
CA ILE A 38 2.15 4.58 1.78
C ILE A 38 3.09 5.35 2.72
N LYS A 39 4.41 5.25 2.51
CA LYS A 39 5.41 6.03 3.26
C LYS A 39 5.46 7.50 2.83
N THR A 40 5.03 7.81 1.61
CA THR A 40 5.03 9.18 1.06
C THR A 40 3.66 9.84 1.16
N THR A 41 2.62 9.03 1.23
CA THR A 41 1.22 9.46 1.35
C THR A 41 0.52 8.69 2.48
N PRO A 42 1.00 8.79 3.73
CA PRO A 42 0.46 8.03 4.86
C PRO A 42 -1.04 8.31 5.12
N GLU A 43 -1.53 9.49 4.75
CA GLU A 43 -2.93 9.90 4.83
C GLU A 43 -3.83 9.24 3.77
N ASN A 44 -3.25 8.67 2.72
CA ASN A 44 -4.02 8.09 1.63
C ASN A 44 -4.66 6.75 2.04
N GLN A 45 -5.90 6.83 2.51
CA GLN A 45 -6.69 5.69 2.95
C GLN A 45 -6.88 4.64 1.85
N ARG A 46 -6.96 5.06 0.57
CA ARG A 46 -7.15 4.13 -0.55
C ARG A 46 -5.93 3.23 -0.75
N ILE A 47 -4.72 3.80 -0.72
CA ILE A 47 -3.47 3.03 -0.80
C ILE A 47 -3.33 2.11 0.39
N ARG A 48 -3.63 2.62 1.60
CA ARG A 48 -3.57 1.85 2.84
C ARG A 48 -4.51 0.65 2.82
N LEU A 49 -5.75 0.84 2.36
CA LEU A 49 -6.73 -0.23 2.25
C LEU A 49 -6.30 -1.28 1.25
N TRP A 50 -5.79 -0.86 0.10
CA TRP A 50 -5.30 -1.80 -0.91
C TRP A 50 -4.12 -2.63 -0.39
N LEU A 51 -3.14 -2.00 0.29
CA LEU A 51 -2.05 -2.71 0.93
C LEU A 51 -2.56 -3.74 1.96
N ALA A 52 -3.52 -3.35 2.81
CA ALA A 52 -4.11 -4.24 3.80
C ALA A 52 -4.78 -5.48 3.15
N ILE A 53 -5.51 -5.28 2.06
CA ILE A 53 -6.17 -6.36 1.31
C ILE A 53 -5.14 -7.30 0.65
N GLU A 54 -4.09 -6.76 0.02
CA GLU A 54 -3.06 -7.61 -0.58
C GLU A 54 -2.28 -8.42 0.47
N LEU A 55 -2.01 -7.83 1.65
CA LEU A 55 -1.43 -8.54 2.78
C LEU A 55 -2.34 -9.66 3.29
N TYR A 56 -3.64 -9.39 3.43
CA TYR A 56 -4.63 -10.38 3.83
C TYR A 56 -4.72 -11.55 2.83
N ASN A 57 -4.76 -11.25 1.52
CA ASN A 57 -4.79 -12.26 0.46
C ASN A 57 -3.54 -13.15 0.45
N GLN A 58 -2.42 -12.67 1.00
CA GLN A 58 -1.18 -13.43 1.19
C GLN A 58 -1.08 -14.08 2.58
N GLN A 59 -2.18 -14.13 3.34
CA GLN A 59 -2.26 -14.68 4.71
C GLN A 59 -1.34 -13.96 5.73
N ARG A 60 -0.89 -12.74 5.42
CA ARG A 60 -0.07 -11.90 6.31
C ARG A 60 -0.96 -11.10 7.26
N TYR A 61 -1.77 -11.82 8.05
CA TYR A 61 -2.87 -11.24 8.83
C TYR A 61 -2.43 -10.18 9.84
N ARG A 62 -1.34 -10.43 10.59
CA ARG A 62 -0.82 -9.46 11.57
C ARG A 62 -0.40 -8.12 10.97
N GLU A 63 0.05 -8.13 9.71
CA GLU A 63 0.45 -6.89 9.02
C GLU A 63 -0.77 -6.18 8.45
N ALA A 64 -1.72 -6.93 7.88
CA ALA A 64 -2.99 -6.40 7.42
C ALA A 64 -3.78 -5.71 8.55
N GLU A 65 -3.85 -6.34 9.73
CA GLU A 65 -4.52 -5.82 10.93
C GLU A 65 -4.02 -4.41 11.30
N LYS A 66 -2.69 -4.20 11.33
CA LYS A 66 -2.10 -2.89 11.64
C LYS A 66 -2.63 -1.80 10.71
N HIS A 67 -2.76 -2.10 9.41
CA HIS A 67 -3.29 -1.14 8.44
C HIS A 67 -4.81 -0.92 8.60
N PHE A 68 -5.57 -1.98 8.89
CA PHE A 68 -7.02 -1.87 9.15
C PHE A 68 -7.32 -1.05 10.41
N VAL A 69 -6.58 -1.25 11.51
CA VAL A 69 -6.74 -0.47 12.74
C VAL A 69 -6.54 1.02 12.48
N ILE A 70 -5.52 1.40 11.69
CA ILE A 70 -5.28 2.80 11.32
C ILE A 70 -6.44 3.36 10.50
N LEU A 71 -7.00 2.58 9.55
CA LEU A 71 -8.15 3.01 8.75
C LEU A 71 -9.40 3.24 9.59
N LEU A 72 -9.66 2.39 10.59
CA LEU A 72 -10.82 2.51 11.46
C LEU A 72 -10.74 3.73 12.38
N ARG A 73 -9.55 3.99 12.95
CA ARG A 73 -9.32 5.17 13.81
C ARG A 73 -9.54 6.49 13.07
N ASN A 74 -9.26 6.54 11.77
CA ASN A 74 -9.42 7.74 10.94
C ASN A 74 -10.86 7.97 10.46
N LYS A 75 -11.80 7.04 10.65
CA LYS A 75 -13.21 7.22 10.28
C LYS A 75 -14.07 7.81 11.40
N THR A 76 -13.56 7.83 12.62
CA THR A 76 -14.28 8.23 13.84
C THR A 76 -13.87 9.62 14.34
N GLY A 77 -13.38 10.50 13.47
CA GLY A 77 -13.00 11.88 13.76
C GLY A 77 -13.77 12.88 12.92
#